data_AF-A0A6P2UTV8-F1
#
_entry.id   AF-A0A6P2UTV8-F1
#
_cell.length_a   1.000
_cell.length_b   1.000
_cell.length_c   1.000
_cell.angle_alpha   90.00
_cell.angle_beta   90.00
_cell.angle_gamma   90.00
#
_symmetry.space_group_name_H-M   'P 1'
#
loop_
_entity.id
_entity.type
_entity.pdbx_description
1 polymer ?
#
loop_
_entity_poly.entity_id
_entity_poly.type
_entity_poly.pdbx_seq_one_letter_code
_entity_poly.pdbx_strand_id
1 'polypeptide(L)'
;MKQETDAPKRDLTNPEYVAELTAGWQTAPVSMIVIEFKGNGDPFFGGSADDRTLGVDGLVRTPGSTIATATFTSIQDAHEAALRVTNRRPGSILGVAPTWR
;
A
#
# COMPACT_ATOMS: atom_id res chain seq x y z
N MET A 1 -27.87 -4.59 -6.95
CA MET A 1 -27.11 -3.47 -6.36
C MET A 1 -25.71 -3.98 -6.06
N LYS A 2 -24.70 -3.46 -6.75
CA LYS A 2 -23.30 -3.75 -6.38
C LYS A 2 -23.05 -2.96 -5.09
N GLN A 3 -22.67 -3.64 -4.01
CA GLN A 3 -22.17 -2.96 -2.82
C GLN A 3 -20.97 -2.14 -3.24
N GLU A 4 -21.11 -0.82 -3.19
CA GLU A 4 -19.96 0.06 -3.01
C GLU A 4 -19.33 -0.37 -1.69
N THR A 5 -18.28 -1.18 -1.79
CA THR A 5 -17.43 -1.43 -0.63
C THR A 5 -16.74 -0.11 -0.33
N ASP A 6 -17.24 0.61 0.68
CA ASP A 6 -16.50 1.69 1.32
C ASP A 6 -15.09 1.18 1.57
N ALA A 7 -14.11 1.76 0.87
CA ALA A 7 -12.72 1.42 1.08
C ALA A 7 -12.42 1.61 2.58
N PRO A 8 -11.63 0.71 3.20
CA PRO A 8 -11.27 0.86 4.60
C PRO A 8 -10.77 2.28 4.87
N LYS A 9 -11.16 2.87 6.01
CA LYS A 9 -10.77 4.26 6.35
C LYS A 9 -9.26 4.49 6.23
N ARG A 10 -8.44 3.47 6.49
CA ARG A 10 -6.98 3.48 6.40
C ARG A 10 -6.48 2.68 5.19
N ASP A 11 -6.98 2.99 4.02
CA ASP A 11 -6.54 2.40 2.76
C ASP A 11 -6.00 3.48 1.83
N LEU A 12 -4.90 3.19 1.14
CA LEU A 12 -4.27 4.11 0.20
C LEU A 12 -5.19 4.50 -0.96
N THR A 13 -6.26 3.73 -1.26
CA THR A 13 -7.28 4.14 -2.24
C THR A 13 -8.25 5.21 -1.71
N ASN A 14 -8.23 5.54 -0.42
CA ASN A 14 -9.05 6.58 0.17
C ASN A 14 -8.32 7.94 0.12
N PRO A 15 -8.84 8.96 -0.58
CA PRO A 15 -8.21 10.29 -0.64
C PRO A 15 -8.13 11.00 0.72
N GLU A 16 -9.07 10.76 1.64
CA GLU A 16 -9.00 11.35 2.99
C GLU A 16 -7.82 10.79 3.78
N TYR A 17 -7.54 9.49 3.64
CA TYR A 17 -6.38 8.87 4.27
C TYR A 17 -5.06 9.38 3.69
N VAL A 18 -5.01 9.63 2.38
CA VAL A 18 -3.86 10.26 1.72
C VAL A 18 -3.61 11.66 2.28
N ALA A 19 -4.66 12.45 2.49
CA ALA A 19 -4.56 13.77 3.10
C ALA A 19 -4.09 13.68 4.57
N GLU A 20 -4.63 12.75 5.36
CA GLU A 20 -4.21 12.50 6.75
C GLU A 20 -2.72 12.11 6.83
N LEU A 21 -2.27 11.18 5.98
CA LEU A 21 -0.87 10.74 5.93
C LEU A 21 0.09 11.90 5.64
N THR A 22 -0.23 12.70 4.63
CA THR A 22 0.64 13.81 4.20
C THR A 22 0.68 14.95 5.20
N ALA A 23 -0.44 15.26 5.88
CA ALA A 23 -0.47 16.25 6.95
C ALA A 23 0.41 15.87 8.16
N GLY A 24 0.65 14.57 8.37
CA GLY A 24 1.53 14.08 9.43
C GLY A 24 3.03 14.17 9.10
N TRP A 25 3.41 14.45 7.85
CA TRP A 25 4.81 14.50 7.44
C TRP A 25 5.41 15.89 7.71
N GLN A 26 6.52 15.94 8.45
CA GLN A 26 7.27 17.19 8.67
C GLN A 26 7.94 17.71 7.39
N THR A 27 8.34 16.78 6.51
CA THR A 27 8.90 17.06 5.19
C THR A 27 8.49 15.93 4.24
N ALA A 28 8.46 16.21 2.93
CA ALA A 28 8.13 15.20 1.95
C ALA A 28 9.23 14.11 1.89
N PRO A 29 8.86 12.82 1.79
CA PRO A 29 9.83 11.75 1.55
C PRO A 29 10.47 11.89 0.16
N VAL A 30 11.70 11.41 0.01
CA VAL A 30 12.40 11.37 -1.30
C VAL A 30 11.87 10.25 -2.19
N SER A 31 11.32 9.20 -1.58
CA SER A 31 10.67 8.11 -2.29
C SER A 31 9.75 7.31 -1.36
N MET A 32 8.89 6.48 -1.94
CA MET A 32 8.03 5.53 -1.22
C MET A 32 7.70 4.32 -2.08
N ILE A 33 7.39 3.21 -1.42
CA ILE A 33 6.84 2.02 -2.08
C ILE A 33 5.42 1.78 -1.58
N VAL A 34 4.57 1.19 -2.42
CA VAL A 34 3.24 0.74 -2.02
C VAL A 34 3.34 -0.67 -1.43
N ILE A 35 2.73 -0.89 -0.28
CA ILE A 35 2.68 -2.17 0.44
C ILE A 35 1.22 -2.58 0.62
N GLU A 36 0.92 -3.82 0.28
CA GLU A 36 -0.29 -4.49 0.73
C GLU A 36 -0.04 -5.15 2.09
N PHE A 37 -0.76 -4.69 3.11
CA PHE A 37 -0.74 -5.25 4.45
C PHE A 37 -1.86 -6.28 4.60
N LYS A 38 -1.51 -7.49 5.04
CA LYS A 38 -2.49 -8.56 5.29
C LYS A 38 -2.09 -9.38 6.50
N GLY A 39 -3.07 -9.74 7.33
CA GLY A 39 -2.88 -10.60 8.50
C GLY A 39 -2.89 -9.79 9.79
N ASN A 40 -2.39 -10.39 10.88
CA ASN A 40 -2.36 -9.77 12.20
C ASN A 40 -1.03 -10.00 12.93
N GLY A 41 -0.34 -8.93 13.31
CA GLY A 41 0.88 -9.03 14.12
C GLY A 41 2.04 -9.78 13.44
N ASP A 42 3.20 -9.73 14.09
CA ASP A 42 4.44 -10.31 13.56
C ASP A 42 4.41 -11.86 13.65
N PRO A 43 4.71 -12.59 12.56
CA PRO A 43 4.75 -14.05 12.56
C PRO A 43 5.68 -14.68 13.61
N PHE A 44 6.79 -14.02 13.96
CA PHE A 44 7.72 -14.51 14.98
C PHE A 44 7.07 -14.59 16.37
N PHE A 45 6.07 -13.75 16.64
CA PHE A 45 5.32 -13.71 17.91
C PHE A 45 3.93 -14.37 17.80
N GLY A 46 3.73 -15.26 16.82
CA GLY A 46 2.47 -15.99 16.63
C GLY A 46 1.41 -15.24 15.81
N GLY A 47 1.80 -14.15 15.15
CA GLY A 47 0.96 -13.45 14.19
C GLY A 47 0.88 -14.12 12.82
N SER A 48 0.22 -13.43 11.88
CA SER A 48 0.01 -13.90 10.51
C SER A 48 0.29 -12.83 9.44
N ALA A 49 1.05 -11.78 9.76
CA ALA A 49 1.38 -10.74 8.78
C ALA A 49 2.12 -11.32 7.55
N ASP A 50 1.65 -10.93 6.37
CA ASP A 50 2.19 -11.28 5.06
C ASP A 50 2.11 -10.03 4.18
N ASP A 51 3.04 -9.12 4.40
CA ASP A 51 3.10 -7.82 3.72
C ASP A 51 3.83 -7.95 2.39
N ARG A 52 3.27 -7.37 1.34
CA ARG A 52 3.78 -7.55 -0.03
C ARG A 52 3.85 -6.24 -0.78
N THR A 53 4.95 -6.00 -1.47
CA THR A 53 5.14 -4.75 -2.21
C THR A 53 4.45 -4.78 -3.56
N LEU A 54 4.07 -3.61 -4.06
CA LEU A 54 3.59 -3.42 -5.42
C LEU A 54 4.76 -3.56 -6.41
N GLY A 55 4.57 -4.31 -7.49
CA GLY A 55 5.52 -4.44 -8.57
C GLY A 55 5.41 -3.30 -9.59
N VAL A 56 6.45 -3.10 -10.39
CA VAL A 56 6.45 -2.15 -11.53
C VAL A 56 5.40 -2.49 -12.61
N ASP A 57 4.85 -3.71 -12.57
CA ASP A 57 3.75 -4.18 -13.39
C ASP A 57 2.36 -3.78 -12.85
N GLY A 58 2.30 -3.08 -11.71
CA GLY A 58 1.05 -2.63 -11.09
C GLY A 58 0.32 -3.73 -10.31
N LEU A 59 0.98 -4.86 -10.04
CA LEU A 59 0.40 -5.98 -9.30
C LEU A 59 1.08 -6.14 -7.94
N VAL A 60 0.33 -6.57 -6.92
CA VAL A 60 0.94 -6.99 -5.66
C VAL A 60 1.81 -8.21 -5.92
N ARG A 61 3.09 -8.12 -5.55
CA ARG A 61 4.07 -9.18 -5.77
C ARG A 61 3.71 -10.42 -4.97
N THR A 62 3.95 -11.60 -5.53
CA THR A 62 3.86 -12.87 -4.81
C THR A 62 5.21 -13.25 -4.19
N PRO A 63 5.24 -14.12 -3.17
CA PRO A 63 6.49 -14.67 -2.65
C PRO A 63 7.31 -15.30 -3.79
N GLY A 64 8.59 -14.95 -3.86
CA GLY A 64 9.48 -15.40 -4.93
C GLY A 64 9.39 -14.62 -6.25
N SER A 65 8.55 -13.58 -6.33
CA SER A 65 8.48 -12.72 -7.53
C SER A 65 9.81 -12.01 -7.81
N THR A 66 10.30 -12.15 -9.04
CA THR A 66 11.49 -11.46 -9.57
C THR A 66 11.17 -10.05 -10.10
N ILE A 67 9.89 -9.68 -10.19
CA ILE A 67 9.48 -8.33 -10.60
C ILE A 67 9.98 -7.33 -9.57
N ALA A 68 10.57 -6.24 -10.07
CA ALA A 68 11.06 -5.16 -9.22
C ALA A 68 9.90 -4.47 -8.48
N THR A 69 10.15 -4.02 -7.26
CA THR A 69 9.22 -3.17 -6.51
C THR A 69 9.08 -1.82 -7.20
N ALA A 70 7.85 -1.33 -7.34
CA ALA A 70 7.58 0.02 -7.81
C ALA A 70 7.94 1.04 -6.72
N THR A 71 8.64 2.10 -7.12
CA THR A 71 9.04 3.22 -6.26
C THR A 71 8.46 4.51 -6.83
N PHE A 72 7.89 5.33 -5.96
CA PHE A 72 7.23 6.58 -6.30
C PHE A 72 7.90 7.74 -5.58
N THR A 73 7.98 8.90 -6.20
CA THR A 73 8.48 10.15 -5.57
C THR A 73 7.34 11.03 -5.07
N SER A 74 6.09 10.64 -5.35
CA SER A 74 4.88 11.36 -4.99
C SER A 74 3.85 10.42 -4.38
N ILE A 75 3.18 10.87 -3.32
CA ILE A 75 2.06 10.15 -2.71
C ILE A 75 0.83 10.14 -3.62
N GLN A 76 0.65 11.14 -4.47
CA GLN A 76 -0.42 11.14 -5.47
C GLN A 76 -0.20 10.05 -6.51
N ASP A 77 1.03 9.85 -6.98
CA ASP A 77 1.35 8.76 -7.92
C ASP A 77 1.16 7.38 -7.27
N ALA A 78 1.52 7.26 -5.98
CA ALA A 78 1.30 6.03 -5.22
C ALA A 78 -0.21 5.75 -5.01
N HIS A 79 -1.00 6.77 -4.72
CA HIS A 79 -2.47 6.68 -4.62
C HIS A 79 -3.10 6.24 -5.95
N GLU A 80 -2.70 6.89 -7.03
CA GLU A 80 -3.12 6.57 -8.39
C GLU A 80 -2.74 5.13 -8.78
N ALA A 81 -1.54 4.66 -8.41
CA ALA A 81 -1.15 3.28 -8.61
C ALA A 81 -2.03 2.31 -7.79
N ALA A 82 -2.33 2.65 -6.53
CA ALA A 82 -3.18 1.86 -5.64
C ALA A 82 -4.59 1.65 -6.20
N LEU A 83 -5.19 2.68 -6.82
CA LEU A 83 -6.50 2.60 -7.46
C LEU A 83 -6.55 1.61 -8.63
N ARG A 84 -5.40 1.32 -9.26
CA ARG A 84 -5.29 0.42 -10.42
C ARG A 84 -4.94 -1.02 -10.04
N VAL A 85 -4.68 -1.31 -8.76
CA VAL A 85 -4.32 -2.67 -8.32
C VAL A 85 -5.53 -3.60 -8.42
N THR A 86 -5.42 -4.63 -9.24
CA THR A 86 -6.52 -5.58 -9.51
C THR A 86 -6.42 -6.89 -8.76
N ASN A 87 -5.25 -7.25 -8.21
CA ASN A 87 -4.98 -8.53 -7.56
C ASN A 87 -4.90 -8.45 -6.03
N ARG A 88 -5.61 -7.51 -5.41
CA ARG A 88 -5.65 -7.36 -3.95
C ARG A 88 -6.22 -8.62 -3.28
N ARG A 89 -5.60 -9.04 -2.18
CA ARG A 89 -6.07 -10.14 -1.34
C ARG A 89 -7.27 -9.67 -0.49
N PRO A 90 -8.33 -10.48 -0.31
CA PRO A 90 -9.46 -10.09 0.55
C PRO A 90 -9.02 -9.73 1.97
N GLY A 91 -9.59 -8.64 2.49
CA GLY A 91 -9.31 -8.13 3.84
C GLY A 91 -7.95 -7.43 4.01
N SER A 92 -7.19 -7.23 2.93
CA SER A 92 -5.96 -6.44 2.95
C SER A 92 -6.23 -4.94 2.85
N ILE A 93 -5.26 -4.14 3.29
CA ILE A 93 -5.21 -2.70 3.02
C ILE A 93 -3.96 -2.35 2.23
N LEU A 94 -4.04 -1.30 1.41
CA LEU A 94 -2.86 -0.70 0.79
C LEU A 94 -2.35 0.47 1.63
N GLY A 95 -1.04 0.61 1.73
CA GLY A 95 -0.37 1.75 2.35
C GLY A 95 0.95 2.05 1.66
N VAL A 96 1.69 3.03 2.20
CA VAL A 96 3.02 3.38 1.71
C VAL A 96 4.09 3.16 2.79
N ALA A 97 5.28 2.74 2.37
CA ALA A 97 6.50 2.82 3.17
C ALA A 97 7.41 3.94 2.61
N PRO A 98 7.36 5.15 3.20
CA PRO A 98 8.17 6.29 2.79
C PRO A 98 9.63 6.21 3.25
N THR A 99 10.52 6.81 2.46
CA THR A 99 11.95 6.99 2.71
C THR A 99 12.30 8.47 2.64
N TRP A 100 13.00 8.99 3.65
CA TRP A 100 13.37 10.41 3.78
C TRP A 100 14.87 10.71 3.66
N ARG A 101 15.71 9.68 3.59
CA ARG A 101 17.18 9.82 3.52
C ARG A 101 17.66 9.86 2.09
#